data_AF-A0A966HXI2-F1
#
_entry.id   AF-A0A966HXI2-F1
#
_cell.length_a   1.000
_cell.length_b   1.000
_cell.length_c   1.000
_cell.angle_alpha   90.00
_cell.angle_beta   90.00
_cell.angle_gamma   90.00
#
_symmetry.space_group_name_H-M   'P 1'
#
loop_
_entity.id
_entity.type
_entity.pdbx_description
1 polymer ?
#
loop_
_entity_poly.entity_id
_entity_poly.type
_entity_poly.pdbx_seq_one_letter_code
_entity_poly.pdbx_strand_id
1 'polypeptide(L)'
;MILDTLVNGEVKLSKSEKWIALSVLNNPTKVINQSITSLAEEAGVSLPTVNRFCKKLGFDGYPAFKIQIAQEITNTNELLDRFNVDKDTPEVVKRVMSDIQSTIVNVGQNLNAESIDKATDLL
;
A
#
# COMPACT_ATOMS: atom_id res chain seq x y z
N MET A 1 -1.48 -4.15 2.72
CA MET A 1 -2.32 -3.17 1.98
C MET A 1 -2.65 -3.79 0.62
N ILE A 2 -3.80 -3.50 0.00
CA ILE A 2 -4.19 -4.15 -1.25
C ILE A 2 -3.19 -3.87 -2.36
N LEU A 3 -2.59 -2.68 -2.38
CA LEU A 3 -1.52 -2.36 -3.33
C LEU A 3 -0.29 -3.25 -3.11
N ASP A 4 0.15 -3.48 -1.87
CA ASP A 4 1.25 -4.40 -1.56
C ASP A 4 0.93 -5.83 -2.01
N THR A 5 -0.27 -6.33 -1.73
CA THR A 5 -0.72 -7.67 -2.12
C THR A 5 -0.65 -7.86 -3.64
N LEU A 6 -0.96 -6.81 -4.42
CA LEU A 6 -0.82 -6.83 -5.87
C LEU A 6 0.64 -6.80 -6.32
N VAL A 7 1.51 -6.03 -5.65
CA VAL A 7 2.95 -5.93 -5.96
C VAL A 7 3.70 -7.22 -5.61
N ASN A 8 3.44 -7.78 -4.44
CA ASN A 8 4.11 -8.98 -3.92
C ASN A 8 3.61 -10.28 -4.58
N GLY A 9 2.54 -10.21 -5.37
CA GLY A 9 2.00 -11.39 -6.05
C GLY A 9 1.41 -12.43 -5.11
N GLU A 10 0.96 -12.00 -3.92
CA GLU A 10 0.36 -12.86 -2.88
C GLU A 10 -0.93 -13.53 -3.37
N VAL A 11 -1.57 -12.98 -4.41
CA VAL A 11 -2.76 -13.54 -5.05
C VAL A 11 -2.43 -14.04 -6.45
N LYS A 12 -2.81 -15.30 -6.73
CA LYS A 12 -2.64 -15.91 -8.05
C LYS A 12 -3.63 -15.32 -9.06
N LEU A 13 -3.16 -14.37 -9.87
CA LEU A 13 -3.94 -13.73 -10.93
C LEU A 13 -3.83 -14.47 -12.27
N SER A 14 -4.94 -14.58 -13.00
CA SER A 14 -4.98 -15.00 -14.41
C SER A 14 -4.34 -13.95 -15.32
N LYS A 15 -4.09 -14.30 -16.59
CA LYS A 15 -3.50 -13.35 -17.56
C LYS A 15 -4.31 -12.05 -17.69
N SER A 16 -5.63 -12.13 -17.77
CA SER A 16 -6.51 -10.95 -17.85
C SER A 16 -6.54 -10.16 -16.54
N GLU A 17 -6.52 -10.84 -15.39
CA GLU A 17 -6.50 -10.18 -14.08
C GLU A 17 -5.19 -9.43 -13.82
N LYS A 18 -4.07 -9.91 -14.38
CA LYS A 18 -2.78 -9.19 -14.32
C LYS A 18 -2.82 -7.85 -15.05
N TRP A 19 -3.56 -7.74 -16.15
CA TRP A 19 -3.75 -6.45 -16.83
C TRP A 19 -4.52 -5.47 -15.96
N ILE A 20 -5.56 -5.93 -15.24
CA ILE A 20 -6.29 -5.10 -14.27
C ILE A 20 -5.35 -4.64 -13.16
N ALA A 21 -4.57 -5.55 -12.57
CA ALA A 21 -3.61 -5.22 -11.52
C ALA A 21 -2.57 -4.19 -12.02
N LEU A 22 -2.08 -4.33 -13.24
CA LEU A 22 -1.15 -3.38 -13.84
C LEU A 22 -1.78 -1.99 -14.00
N SER A 23 -3.01 -1.90 -14.52
CA SER A 23 -3.74 -0.64 -14.64
C SER A 23 -3.95 0.04 -13.29
N VAL A 24 -4.26 -0.74 -12.25
CA VAL A 24 -4.41 -0.24 -10.88
C VAL A 24 -3.08 0.28 -10.31
N LEU A 25 -2.00 -0.50 -10.41
CA LEU A 25 -0.69 -0.14 -9.88
C LEU A 25 -0.05 1.03 -10.61
N ASN A 26 -0.33 1.19 -11.92
CA ASN A 26 0.21 2.28 -12.71
C ASN A 26 -0.33 3.65 -12.28
N ASN A 27 -1.61 3.74 -11.89
CA ASN A 27 -2.17 4.98 -11.36
C ASN A 27 -3.34 4.74 -10.39
N PRO A 28 -3.05 4.42 -9.11
CA PRO A 28 -4.08 4.15 -8.11
C PRO A 28 -5.06 5.33 -7.91
N THR A 29 -4.56 6.56 -7.98
CA THR A 29 -5.35 7.80 -7.84
C THR A 29 -6.31 8.03 -9.01
N LYS A 30 -6.00 7.51 -10.20
CA LYS A 30 -6.93 7.51 -11.33
C LYS A 30 -8.07 6.51 -11.10
N VAL A 31 -7.74 5.31 -10.62
CA VAL A 31 -8.71 4.21 -10.43
C VAL A 31 -9.83 4.59 -9.46
N ILE A 32 -9.53 5.31 -8.37
CA ILE A 32 -10.56 5.76 -7.42
C ILE A 32 -11.63 6.64 -8.08
N ASN A 33 -11.24 7.39 -9.12
CA ASN A 33 -12.10 8.31 -9.87
C ASN A 33 -12.71 7.67 -11.14
N GLN A 34 -12.32 6.45 -11.50
CA GLN A 34 -12.83 5.77 -12.69
C GLN A 34 -14.08 4.94 -12.40
N SER A 35 -14.90 4.77 -13.45
CA SER A 35 -15.97 3.77 -13.48
C SER A 35 -15.39 2.37 -13.73
N ILE A 36 -16.16 1.32 -13.40
CA ILE A 36 -15.75 -0.06 -13.70
C ILE A 36 -15.57 -0.28 -15.20
N THR A 37 -16.38 0.38 -16.04
CA THR A 37 -16.30 0.31 -17.50
C THR A 37 -15.00 0.90 -18.00
N SER A 38 -14.61 2.07 -17.51
CA SER A 38 -13.37 2.73 -17.90
C SER A 38 -12.14 1.90 -17.51
N LEU A 39 -12.15 1.27 -16.32
CA LEU A 39 -11.07 0.37 -15.92
C LEU A 39 -11.02 -0.89 -16.79
N ALA A 40 -12.19 -1.45 -17.14
CA ALA A 40 -12.27 -2.62 -18.00
C ALA A 40 -11.71 -2.33 -19.41
N GLU A 41 -12.06 -1.18 -19.98
CA GLU A 41 -11.54 -0.70 -21.27
C GLU A 41 -10.03 -0.48 -21.22
N GLU A 42 -9.53 0.22 -20.19
CA GLU A 42 -8.11 0.50 -20.02
C GLU A 42 -7.27 -0.78 -19.83
N ALA A 43 -7.79 -1.76 -19.10
CA ALA A 43 -7.14 -3.05 -18.91
C ALA A 43 -7.35 -4.03 -20.09
N GLY A 44 -8.17 -3.68 -21.09
CA GLY A 44 -8.48 -4.55 -22.22
C GLY A 44 -9.25 -5.82 -21.84
N VAL A 45 -10.16 -5.72 -20.86
CA VAL A 45 -10.92 -6.85 -20.32
C VAL A 45 -12.42 -6.56 -20.27
N SER A 46 -13.23 -7.58 -20.02
CA SER A 46 -14.68 -7.43 -19.85
C SER A 46 -15.06 -7.03 -18.43
N LEU A 47 -16.21 -6.33 -18.27
CA LEU A 47 -16.79 -5.97 -16.97
C LEU A 47 -16.89 -7.15 -15.98
N PRO A 48 -17.36 -8.36 -16.37
CA PRO A 48 -17.40 -9.50 -15.46
C PRO A 48 -16.01 -9.92 -14.98
N THR A 49 -14.96 -9.69 -15.78
CA THR A 49 -13.57 -10.00 -15.39
C THR A 49 -13.10 -9.06 -14.28
N VAL A 50 -13.44 -7.77 -14.36
CA VAL A 50 -13.15 -6.81 -13.27
C VAL A 50 -13.90 -7.16 -11.99
N ASN A 51 -15.17 -7.56 -12.08
CA ASN A 51 -15.92 -8.00 -10.91
C ASN A 51 -15.36 -9.28 -10.28
N ARG A 52 -14.94 -10.27 -11.09
CA ARG A 52 -14.27 -11.47 -10.58
C ARG A 52 -12.95 -11.14 -9.91
N PHE A 53 -12.17 -10.24 -10.49
CA PHE A 53 -10.92 -9.74 -9.90
C PHE A 53 -11.16 -9.15 -8.51
N CYS A 54 -12.13 -8.24 -8.36
CA CYS A 54 -12.47 -7.63 -7.06
C CYS A 54 -12.89 -8.68 -6.03
N LYS A 55 -13.77 -9.62 -6.43
CA LYS A 55 -14.22 -10.71 -5.55
C LYS A 55 -13.10 -11.65 -5.14
N LYS A 56 -12.16 -11.95 -6.05
CA LYS A 56 -11.00 -12.79 -5.77
C LYS A 56 -10.09 -12.20 -4.70
N LEU A 57 -10.02 -10.87 -4.64
CA LEU A 57 -9.29 -10.12 -3.63
C LEU A 57 -10.09 -9.92 -2.33
N GLY A 58 -11.30 -10.51 -2.23
CA GLY A 58 -12.14 -10.45 -1.03
C GLY A 58 -13.10 -9.26 -0.96
N PHE A 59 -13.23 -8.47 -2.04
CA PHE A 59 -14.11 -7.30 -2.06
C PHE A 59 -15.48 -7.61 -2.64
N ASP A 60 -16.52 -6.95 -2.12
CA ASP A 60 -17.87 -7.01 -2.67
C ASP A 60 -18.03 -6.11 -3.91
N GLY A 61 -17.27 -6.46 -4.96
CA GLY A 61 -17.26 -5.75 -6.24
C GLY A 61 -16.38 -4.51 -6.26
N TYR A 62 -16.46 -3.79 -7.38
CA TYR A 62 -15.59 -2.66 -7.69
C TYR A 62 -15.73 -1.46 -6.73
N PRO A 63 -16.92 -1.06 -6.26
CA PRO A 63 -17.04 0.06 -5.33
C PRO A 63 -16.28 -0.17 -4.01
N ALA A 64 -16.40 -1.35 -3.42
CA ALA A 64 -15.68 -1.71 -2.19
C ALA A 64 -14.15 -1.72 -2.41
N PHE A 65 -13.71 -2.25 -3.56
CA PHE A 65 -12.30 -2.20 -3.96
C PHE A 65 -11.76 -0.77 -4.08
N LYS A 66 -12.53 0.16 -4.69
CA LYS A 66 -12.12 1.57 -4.79
C LYS A 66 -12.00 2.25 -3.44
N ILE A 67 -12.92 1.97 -2.51
CA ILE A 67 -12.88 2.53 -1.15
C ILE A 67 -11.58 2.09 -0.45
N GLN A 68 -11.23 0.81 -0.55
CA GLN A 68 -9.99 0.30 0.06
C GLN A 68 -8.74 0.99 -0.51
N ILE A 69 -8.66 1.14 -1.84
CA ILE A 69 -7.55 1.87 -2.47
C ILE A 69 -7.51 3.33 -2.00
N ALA A 70 -8.66 4.00 -1.93
CA ALA A 70 -8.73 5.39 -1.50
C ALA A 70 -8.23 5.56 -0.05
N GLN A 71 -8.61 4.65 0.85
CA GLN A 71 -8.14 4.66 2.23
C GLN A 71 -6.61 4.49 2.31
N GLU A 72 -6.04 3.58 1.54
CA GLU A 72 -4.59 3.34 1.51
C GLU A 72 -3.81 4.54 0.97
N ILE A 73 -4.29 5.17 -0.10
CA ILE A 73 -3.69 6.41 -0.65
C ILE A 73 -3.77 7.55 0.38
N THR A 74 -4.92 7.74 1.03
CA THR A 74 -5.08 8.80 2.04
C THR A 74 -4.14 8.58 3.22
N ASN A 75 -4.08 7.36 3.77
CA ASN A 75 -3.17 7.03 4.88
C ASN A 75 -1.70 7.27 4.49
N THR A 76 -1.34 6.96 3.25
CA THR A 76 0.01 7.21 2.72
C THR A 76 0.29 8.70 2.63
N ASN A 77 -0.64 9.50 2.11
CA ASN A 77 -0.49 10.95 2.01
C ASN A 77 -0.41 11.62 3.39
N GLU A 78 -1.26 11.25 4.33
CA GLU A 78 -1.22 11.76 5.71
C GLU A 78 0.12 11.45 6.39
N LEU A 79 0.68 10.26 6.12
CA LEU A 79 2.01 9.89 6.59
C LEU A 79 3.08 10.80 5.98
N LEU A 80 3.04 11.03 4.67
CA LEU A 80 3.99 11.91 3.96
C LEU A 80 3.90 13.38 4.43
N ASP A 81 2.68 13.88 4.64
CA ASP A 81 2.43 15.23 5.15
C ASP A 81 2.98 15.39 6.57
N ARG A 82 2.80 14.38 7.44
CA ARG A 82 3.40 14.36 8.80
C ARG A 82 4.93 14.41 8.78
N PHE A 83 5.56 13.87 7.73
CA PHE A 83 7.01 13.88 7.57
C PHE A 83 7.53 15.07 6.75
N ASN A 84 6.66 16.00 6.36
CA ASN A 84 7.02 17.22 5.60
C ASN A 84 7.85 16.87 4.34
N VAL A 85 7.40 15.83 3.63
CA VAL A 85 8.10 15.27 2.47
C VAL A 85 7.48 15.82 1.18
N ASP A 86 8.30 16.44 0.34
CA ASP A 86 7.88 16.89 -0.99
C ASP A 86 7.61 15.68 -1.88
N LYS A 87 6.60 15.75 -2.76
CA LYS A 87 6.00 14.59 -3.44
C LYS A 87 6.90 13.89 -4.48
N ASP A 88 8.17 14.26 -4.58
CA ASP A 88 9.13 13.61 -5.47
C ASP A 88 9.64 12.28 -4.88
N THR A 89 9.22 11.21 -5.53
CA THR A 89 9.28 9.80 -5.10
C THR A 89 10.68 9.28 -4.71
N PRO A 90 11.81 9.73 -5.30
CA PRO A 90 13.14 9.27 -4.89
C PRO A 90 13.64 9.86 -3.57
N GLU A 91 13.30 11.12 -3.30
CA GLU A 91 13.73 11.84 -2.09
C GLU A 91 13.00 11.28 -0.86
N VAL A 92 11.71 10.96 -1.05
CA VAL A 92 10.82 10.34 -0.05
C VAL A 92 11.43 9.04 0.50
N VAL A 93 11.79 8.11 -0.40
CA VAL A 93 12.31 6.80 0.01
C VAL A 93 13.63 6.96 0.77
N LYS A 94 14.52 7.83 0.29
CA LYS A 94 15.81 8.08 0.94
C LYS A 94 15.64 8.68 2.34
N ARG A 95 14.69 9.61 2.51
CA ARG A 95 14.45 10.28 3.79
C ARG A 95 13.76 9.38 4.81
N VAL A 96 12.73 8.63 4.40
CA VAL A 96 12.07 7.64 5.26
C VAL A 96 13.07 6.59 5.75
N MET A 97 13.97 6.12 4.88
CA MET A 97 15.03 5.18 5.28
C MET A 97 16.01 5.79 6.28
N SER A 98 16.39 7.06 6.08
CA SER A 98 17.28 7.78 7.00
C SER A 98 16.64 7.99 8.38
N ASP A 99 15.33 8.25 8.42
CA ASP A 99 14.59 8.42 9.67
C ASP A 99 14.45 7.11 10.43
N ILE A 100 14.13 6.00 9.75
CA ILE A 100 14.09 4.67 10.36
C ILE A 100 15.45 4.31 10.96
N GLN A 101 16.55 4.55 10.23
CA GLN A 101 17.90 4.34 10.75
C GLN A 101 18.17 5.18 12.00
N SER A 102 17.78 6.46 11.98
CA SER A 102 17.98 7.37 13.11
C SER A 102 17.16 6.97 14.32
N THR A 103 15.92 6.53 14.14
CA THR A 103 15.08 6.01 15.22
C THR A 103 15.69 4.75 15.83
N ILE A 104 16.16 3.79 15.02
CA ILE A 104 16.80 2.57 15.52
C ILE A 104 18.05 2.91 16.34
N VAL A 105 18.90 3.80 15.84
CA VAL A 105 20.09 4.25 16.56
C VAL A 105 19.72 4.95 17.87
N ASN A 106 18.73 5.85 17.85
CA ASN A 106 18.26 6.53 19.05
C ASN A 106 17.68 5.56 20.07
N VAL A 107 16.88 4.59 19.66
CA VAL A 107 16.35 3.55 20.57
C VAL A 107 17.51 2.75 21.15
N GLY A 108 18.47 2.30 20.32
CA GLY A 108 19.65 1.57 20.79
C GLY A 108 20.52 2.35 21.77
N GLN A 109 20.66 3.66 21.58
CA GLN A 109 21.46 4.53 22.45
C GLN A 109 20.74 4.94 23.74
N ASN A 110 19.40 5.04 23.70
CA ASN A 110 18.58 5.45 24.84
C ASN A 110 17.98 4.26 25.60
N LEU A 111 18.18 3.03 25.14
CA LEU A 111 17.90 1.82 25.90
C LEU A 111 18.86 1.76 27.09
N ASN A 112 18.32 2.00 28.28
CA ASN A 112 19.06 1.86 29.52
C ASN A 112 19.20 0.37 29.85
N ALA A 113 20.41 -0.17 29.64
CA ALA A 113 20.74 -1.55 29.95
C ALA A 113 20.39 -1.95 31.39
N GLU A 114 20.58 -1.05 32.36
CA GLU A 114 20.27 -1.29 33.77
C GLU A 114 18.75 -1.44 34.01
N SER A 115 17.93 -0.78 33.20
CA SER A 115 16.46 -0.92 33.27
C SER A 115 15.99 -2.23 32.63
N ILE A 116 16.72 -2.73 31.64
CA ILE A 116 16.44 -4.03 31.00
C ILE A 116 16.84 -5.16 31.96
N ASP A 117 18.02 -5.08 32.59
CA ASP A 117 18.50 -6.07 33.55
C ASP A 117 17.56 -6.20 34.76
N LYS A 118 17.11 -5.06 35.32
CA LYS A 118 16.10 -5.06 36.40
C LYS A 118 14.77 -5.69 35.99
N ALA A 119 14.37 -5.54 34.72
CA ALA A 119 13.14 -6.15 34.22
C ALA A 119 13.28 -7.66 34.03
N THR A 120 14.46 -8.15 33.63
CA THR A 120 14.76 -9.59 33.53
C THR A 120 14.88 -10.27 34.90
N ASP A 121 15.37 -9.56 35.93
CA ASP A 121 15.44 -10.09 37.31
C ASP A 121 14.05 -10.28 37.97
N LEU A 122 12.99 -9.71 37.37
CA LEU A 122 11.60 -9.80 37.84
C LEU A 122 10.79 -10.92 37.15
N LEU A 123 11.36 -11.63 36.18
CA LEU A 123 10.75 -12.75 35.45
C LEU A 123 11.28 -14.11 35.95
#